data_AF-F1A2Z0-F1
#
_entry.id   AF-F1A2Z0-F1
#
_cell.length_a   1.000
_cell.length_b   1.000
_cell.length_c   1.000
_cell.angle_alpha   90.00
_cell.angle_beta   90.00
_cell.angle_gamma   90.00
#
_symmetry.space_group_name_H-M   'P 1'
#
loop_
_entity.id
_entity.type
_entity.pdbx_description
1 polymer ?
#
loop_
_entity_poly.entity_id
_entity_poly.type
_entity_poly.pdbx_seq_one_letter_code
_entity_poly.pdbx_strand_id
1 'polypeptide(L)'
;NCDDDNLCTDDYFDPILGCQHIRKKCDDFNKCTDNYCDPSNGKCYFVNVFCTDNNPCTRDYCDLETGECVYKKTVACEDYNNCTIDICNRRKGCIFKPRTCSDNNICTNDFCTNSTGCVHEPVSCDDNNPCTIDTCDKVRGCIHIAVSCDDNNPCTEDFCSWRSGCENKLTGCGLNELLKTPCKSFYLFNIK
;
A
#
# COMPACT_ATOMS: atom_id res chain seq x y z
N ASN A 1 62.14 4.46 -45.59
CA ASN A 1 61.43 5.08 -44.45
C ASN A 1 60.13 4.31 -44.30
N CYS A 2 59.86 3.71 -43.15
CA CYS A 2 58.63 2.95 -42.86
C CYS A 2 57.68 3.72 -41.95
N ASP A 3 57.92 5.01 -41.75
CA ASP A 3 57.07 5.89 -40.93
C ASP A 3 55.70 6.06 -41.59
N ASP A 4 54.61 5.77 -40.86
CA ASP A 4 53.22 5.99 -41.29
C ASP A 4 52.64 7.33 -40.81
N ASP A 5 53.47 8.24 -40.27
CA ASP A 5 53.10 9.52 -39.67
C ASP A 5 52.13 9.39 -38.48
N ASN A 6 51.88 8.18 -37.98
CA ASN A 6 51.03 7.94 -36.82
C ASN A 6 51.89 7.78 -35.56
N LEU A 7 51.83 8.79 -34.68
CA LEU A 7 52.61 8.80 -33.45
C LEU A 7 52.15 7.76 -32.40
N CYS A 8 51.13 6.97 -32.73
CA CYS A 8 50.64 5.84 -31.95
C CYS A 8 51.10 4.48 -32.51
N THR A 9 52.03 4.46 -33.45
CA THR A 9 52.69 3.25 -33.95
C THR A 9 54.20 3.38 -33.78
N ASP A 10 54.81 2.31 -33.32
CA ASP A 10 56.26 2.13 -33.36
C ASP A 10 56.59 1.48 -34.70
N ASP A 11 57.20 2.27 -35.58
CA ASP A 11 57.45 1.87 -36.97
C ASP A 11 58.89 1.40 -37.16
N TYR A 12 59.06 0.21 -37.74
CA TYR A 12 60.37 -0.32 -38.08
C TYR A 12 60.33 -1.24 -39.30
N PHE A 13 61.49 -1.43 -39.93
CA PHE A 13 61.63 -2.33 -41.06
C PHE A 13 62.17 -3.69 -40.61
N ASP A 14 61.39 -4.75 -40.80
CA ASP A 14 61.83 -6.12 -40.62
C ASP A 14 62.37 -6.68 -41.96
N PRO A 15 63.63 -7.19 -42.03
CA PRO A 15 64.21 -7.69 -43.28
C PRO A 15 63.47 -8.87 -43.93
N ILE A 16 62.62 -9.58 -43.20
CA ILE A 16 61.86 -10.75 -43.66
C ILE A 16 60.40 -10.37 -43.89
N LEU A 17 59.81 -9.59 -42.97
CA LEU A 17 58.38 -9.26 -42.95
C LEU A 17 58.03 -7.91 -43.59
N GLY A 18 59.02 -7.07 -43.91
CA GLY A 18 58.82 -5.73 -44.47
C GLY A 18 58.50 -4.68 -43.40
N CYS A 19 57.91 -3.54 -43.79
CA CYS A 19 57.53 -2.49 -42.83
C CYS A 19 56.50 -3.01 -41.82
N GLN A 20 56.79 -2.81 -40.54
CA GLN A 20 55.93 -3.15 -39.41
C GLN A 20 55.53 -1.87 -38.69
N HIS A 21 54.25 -1.81 -38.29
CA HIS A 21 53.66 -0.72 -37.54
C HIS A 21 53.02 -1.31 -36.28
N ILE A 22 53.74 -1.26 -35.15
CA ILE A 22 53.24 -1.84 -33.91
C ILE A 22 52.47 -0.77 -33.16
N ARG A 23 51.17 -0.99 -32.93
CA ARG A 23 50.37 -0.06 -32.13
C ARG A 23 50.98 0.11 -30.73
N LYS A 24 51.24 1.35 -30.36
CA LYS A 24 51.52 1.78 -29.01
C LYS A 24 50.34 1.42 -28.12
N LYS A 25 50.59 0.62 -27.09
CA LYS A 25 49.57 0.21 -26.14
C LYS A 25 49.42 1.28 -25.04
N CYS A 26 48.30 1.99 -25.05
CA CYS A 26 47.88 2.83 -23.95
C CYS A 26 46.99 1.98 -23.03
N ASP A 27 47.45 1.71 -21.81
CA ASP A 27 46.76 0.89 -20.82
C ASP A 27 47.11 1.43 -19.44
N ASP A 28 46.11 1.94 -18.72
CA ASP A 28 46.25 2.39 -17.32
C ASP A 28 45.88 1.29 -16.32
N PHE A 29 45.63 0.06 -16.80
CA PHE A 29 45.16 -1.09 -16.05
C PHE A 29 43.80 -0.91 -15.36
N ASN A 30 43.10 0.18 -15.63
CA ASN A 30 41.74 0.38 -15.17
C ASN A 30 40.77 -0.19 -16.22
N LYS A 31 40.00 -1.20 -15.83
CA LYS A 31 39.02 -1.82 -16.75
C LYS A 31 37.81 -0.93 -17.04
N CYS A 32 37.68 0.17 -16.30
CA CYS A 32 36.61 1.16 -16.42
C CYS A 32 37.07 2.44 -17.13
N THR A 33 38.13 2.37 -17.92
CA THR A 33 38.58 3.44 -18.80
C THR A 33 38.68 2.92 -20.24
N ASP A 34 38.16 3.71 -21.17
CA ASP A 34 38.42 3.56 -22.58
C ASP A 34 39.75 4.24 -22.88
N ASN A 35 40.74 3.41 -23.18
CA ASN A 35 42.13 3.80 -23.33
C ASN A 35 42.46 3.95 -24.81
N TYR A 36 42.86 5.14 -25.24
CA TYR A 36 43.24 5.39 -26.63
C TYR A 36 44.45 6.30 -26.75
N CYS A 37 45.12 6.22 -27.89
CA CYS A 37 46.23 7.08 -28.25
C CYS A 37 45.77 8.07 -29.33
N ASP A 38 46.10 9.36 -29.18
CA ASP A 38 45.85 10.38 -30.20
C ASP A 38 46.94 10.33 -31.29
N PRO A 39 46.62 9.94 -32.54
CA PRO A 39 47.60 9.80 -33.62
C PRO A 39 48.38 11.09 -33.92
N SER A 40 47.80 12.25 -33.61
CA SER A 40 48.34 13.57 -33.95
C SER A 40 49.48 14.00 -33.02
N ASN A 41 49.57 13.42 -31.83
CA ASN A 41 50.56 13.81 -30.82
C ASN A 41 51.16 12.63 -30.02
N GLY A 42 50.71 11.40 -30.26
CA GLY A 42 51.22 10.18 -29.63
C GLY A 42 50.93 10.07 -28.13
N LYS A 43 50.06 10.92 -27.58
CA LYS A 43 49.69 10.90 -26.15
C LYS A 43 48.57 9.91 -25.88
N CYS A 44 48.65 9.26 -24.72
CA CYS A 44 47.61 8.39 -24.21
C CYS A 44 46.54 9.19 -23.47
N TYR A 45 45.28 8.82 -23.70
CA TYR A 45 44.09 9.31 -23.03
C TYR A 45 43.36 8.13 -22.40
N PHE A 46 42.86 8.34 -21.18
CA PHE A 46 42.17 7.34 -20.39
C PHE A 46 40.84 7.95 -19.95
N VAL A 47 39.76 7.57 -20.61
CA VAL A 47 38.44 8.21 -20.41
C VAL A 47 37.56 7.25 -19.65
N ASN A 48 37.00 7.69 -18.52
CA ASN A 48 36.13 6.84 -17.72
C ASN A 48 34.93 6.35 -18.54
N VAL A 49 34.66 5.05 -18.48
CA VAL A 49 33.46 4.43 -19.03
C VAL A 49 32.25 4.95 -18.26
N PHE A 50 31.35 5.63 -18.95
CA PHE A 50 30.13 6.16 -18.35
C PHE A 50 29.00 5.13 -18.46
N CYS A 51 28.85 4.32 -17.43
CA CYS A 51 27.74 3.39 -17.31
C CYS A 51 26.49 4.14 -16.86
N THR A 52 25.50 4.27 -17.75
CA THR A 52 24.14 4.64 -17.35
C THR A 52 23.09 3.89 -18.17
N ASP A 53 22.01 3.44 -17.52
CA ASP A 53 20.83 2.88 -18.21
C ASP A 53 19.66 3.88 -18.26
N ASN A 54 19.91 5.14 -17.85
CA ASN A 54 18.95 6.22 -17.66
C ASN A 54 17.80 5.88 -16.70
N ASN A 55 17.98 4.89 -15.83
CA ASN A 55 17.01 4.54 -14.82
C ASN A 55 17.40 5.17 -13.48
N PRO A 56 16.67 6.19 -13.00
CA PRO A 56 16.94 6.80 -11.70
C PRO A 56 16.74 5.84 -10.51
N CYS A 57 16.21 4.64 -10.74
CA CYS A 57 16.01 3.60 -9.73
C CYS A 57 17.19 2.65 -9.57
N THR A 58 18.22 2.77 -10.41
CA THR A 58 19.43 1.98 -10.33
C THR A 58 20.59 2.85 -9.93
N ARG A 59 21.55 2.22 -9.26
CA ARG A 59 22.89 2.75 -9.14
C ARG A 59 23.70 2.13 -10.26
N ASP A 60 24.13 2.99 -11.15
CA ASP A 60 24.87 2.64 -12.34
C ASP A 60 26.35 2.88 -12.06
N TYR A 61 27.18 1.88 -12.26
CA TYR A 61 28.63 1.99 -12.09
C TYR A 61 29.35 0.96 -12.94
N CYS A 62 30.60 1.23 -13.28
CA CYS A 62 31.48 0.25 -13.89
C CYS A 62 32.14 -0.59 -12.78
N ASP A 63 32.13 -1.90 -12.94
CA ASP A 63 32.77 -2.83 -12.02
C ASP A 63 34.28 -2.90 -12.32
N LEU A 64 35.11 -2.51 -11.34
CA LEU A 64 36.58 -2.41 -11.54
C LEU A 64 37.27 -3.76 -11.74
N GLU A 65 36.65 -4.87 -11.31
CA GLU A 65 37.23 -6.20 -11.43
C GLU A 65 36.97 -6.80 -12.82
N THR A 66 35.80 -6.55 -13.39
CA THR A 66 35.37 -7.13 -14.67
C THR A 66 35.48 -6.15 -15.83
N GLY A 67 35.33 -4.85 -15.59
CA GLY A 67 35.19 -3.81 -16.62
C GLY A 67 33.76 -3.66 -17.16
N GLU A 68 32.82 -4.45 -16.64
CA GLU A 68 31.44 -4.47 -17.12
C GLU A 68 30.58 -3.41 -16.42
N CYS A 69 29.58 -2.88 -17.13
CA CYS A 69 28.60 -2.00 -16.53
C CYS A 69 27.62 -2.77 -15.64
N VAL A 70 27.41 -2.26 -14.43
CA VAL A 70 26.47 -2.79 -13.43
C VAL A 70 25.36 -1.78 -13.18
N TYR A 71 24.11 -2.25 -13.25
CA TYR A 71 22.90 -1.46 -13.00
C TYR A 71 22.11 -2.09 -11.86
N LYS A 72 22.49 -1.74 -10.62
CA LYS A 72 21.92 -2.40 -9.45
C LYS A 72 20.71 -1.63 -8.94
N LYS A 73 19.58 -2.31 -8.75
CA LYS A 73 18.42 -1.73 -8.04
C LYS A 73 18.80 -1.50 -6.58
N THR A 74 19.17 -0.27 -6.23
CA THR A 74 19.58 0.11 -4.86
C THR A 74 18.88 1.34 -4.34
N VAL A 75 18.13 2.06 -5.19
CA VAL A 75 17.36 3.21 -4.74
C VAL A 75 16.07 2.69 -4.09
N ALA A 76 16.06 2.68 -2.76
CA ALA A 76 14.84 2.54 -2.00
C ALA A 76 14.12 3.90 -2.07
N CYS A 77 12.92 3.90 -2.63
CA CYS A 77 12.07 5.09 -2.64
C CYS A 77 11.27 5.17 -1.35
N GLU A 78 11.91 5.06 -0.20
CA GLU A 78 11.25 5.12 1.11
C GLU A 78 11.16 6.59 1.55
N ASP A 79 9.95 7.14 1.67
CA ASP A 79 9.74 8.48 2.26
C ASP A 79 9.42 8.44 3.76
N TYR A 80 9.43 7.25 4.36
CA TYR A 80 9.04 7.00 5.75
C TYR A 80 7.62 7.46 6.06
N ASN A 81 6.77 7.58 5.03
CA ASN A 81 5.36 7.85 5.19
C ASN A 81 4.56 6.56 5.03
N ASN A 82 4.03 6.02 6.13
CA ASN A 82 3.22 4.82 6.02
C ASN A 82 2.00 5.06 5.13
N CYS A 83 1.52 6.30 4.95
CA CYS A 83 0.37 6.64 4.13
C CYS A 83 0.64 6.78 2.63
N THR A 84 1.82 6.41 2.17
CA THR A 84 2.14 6.37 0.74
C THR A 84 2.44 4.96 0.26
N ILE A 85 2.30 4.79 -1.05
CA ILE A 85 2.83 3.65 -1.78
C ILE A 85 4.02 4.17 -2.58
N ASP A 86 5.15 3.59 -2.24
CA ASP A 86 6.47 4.06 -2.59
C ASP A 86 6.97 3.30 -3.82
N ILE A 87 6.95 3.97 -4.98
CA ILE A 87 7.19 3.33 -6.26
C ILE A 87 8.36 4.02 -6.95
N CYS A 88 9.37 3.24 -7.30
CA CYS A 88 10.40 3.72 -8.20
C CYS A 88 9.98 3.57 -9.65
N ASN A 89 9.76 4.71 -10.32
CA ASN A 89 9.44 4.77 -11.73
C ASN A 89 10.71 4.92 -12.57
N ARG A 90 10.89 4.02 -13.55
CA ARG A 90 12.07 3.98 -14.43
C ARG A 90 12.36 5.27 -15.22
N ARG A 91 11.43 6.22 -15.32
CA ARG A 91 11.66 7.51 -15.98
C ARG A 91 11.61 8.72 -15.05
N LYS A 92 10.74 8.66 -14.04
CA LYS A 92 10.47 9.80 -13.14
C LYS A 92 11.21 9.72 -11.81
N GLY A 93 11.84 8.59 -11.50
CA GLY A 93 12.43 8.36 -10.19
C GLY A 93 11.37 7.97 -9.17
N CYS A 94 11.59 8.33 -7.91
CA CYS A 94 10.67 8.02 -6.83
C CYS A 94 9.34 8.77 -6.99
N ILE A 95 8.26 8.01 -6.90
CA ILE A 95 6.88 8.51 -6.89
C ILE A 95 6.22 7.95 -5.63
N PHE A 96 5.67 8.86 -4.82
CA PHE A 96 4.95 8.55 -3.60
C PHE A 96 3.47 8.81 -3.85
N LYS A 97 2.65 7.76 -3.84
CA LYS A 97 1.20 7.89 -4.08
C LYS A 97 0.44 7.74 -2.79
N PRO A 98 -0.59 8.55 -2.50
CA PRO A 98 -1.46 8.33 -1.35
C PRO A 98 -2.02 6.91 -1.35
N ARG A 99 -1.87 6.22 -0.22
CA ARG A 99 -2.41 4.89 0.02
C ARG A 99 -3.89 4.99 0.41
N THR A 100 -4.73 4.20 -0.22
CA THR A 100 -6.14 4.05 0.16
C THR A 100 -6.26 3.03 1.28
N CYS A 101 -6.97 3.39 2.35
CA CYS A 101 -7.15 2.50 3.51
C CYS A 101 -8.52 1.82 3.58
N SER A 102 -9.38 2.00 2.57
CA SER A 102 -10.71 1.39 2.53
C SER A 102 -10.66 -0.13 2.77
N ASP A 103 -11.33 -0.63 3.82
CA ASP A 103 -11.54 -2.06 4.04
C ASP A 103 -12.86 -2.58 3.42
N ASN A 104 -13.63 -1.67 2.81
CA ASN A 104 -14.97 -1.90 2.24
C ASN A 104 -16.03 -2.28 3.28
N ASN A 105 -15.84 -1.85 4.53
CA ASN A 105 -16.80 -1.98 5.60
C ASN A 105 -17.43 -0.62 5.89
N ILE A 106 -18.73 -0.47 5.63
CA ILE A 106 -19.45 0.79 5.92
C ILE A 106 -19.49 1.06 7.44
N CYS A 107 -19.26 0.04 8.26
CA CYS A 107 -19.22 0.14 9.72
C CYS A 107 -17.88 0.64 10.27
N THR A 108 -16.96 1.10 9.43
CA THR A 108 -15.69 1.67 9.87
C THR A 108 -15.43 3.03 9.23
N ASN A 109 -14.79 3.90 10.01
CA ASN A 109 -14.14 5.08 9.50
C ASN A 109 -12.70 4.72 9.16
N ASP A 110 -12.38 4.77 7.87
CA ASP A 110 -11.10 4.35 7.34
C ASP A 110 -10.21 5.56 7.07
N PHE A 111 -9.06 5.59 7.71
CA PHE A 111 -8.09 6.65 7.51
C PHE A 111 -6.67 6.13 7.62
N CYS A 112 -5.73 6.99 7.27
CA CYS A 112 -4.32 6.67 7.37
C CYS A 112 -3.63 7.60 8.35
N THR A 113 -2.79 7.03 9.20
CA THR A 113 -1.87 7.79 10.04
C THR A 113 -0.42 7.43 9.69
N ASN A 114 0.47 8.40 9.80
CA ASN A 114 1.87 8.15 9.47
C ASN A 114 2.53 7.14 10.44
N SER A 115 2.07 7.06 11.69
CA SER A 115 2.67 6.18 12.70
C SER A 115 2.27 4.71 12.54
N THR A 116 1.01 4.43 12.22
CA THR A 116 0.48 3.04 12.20
C THR A 116 0.07 2.57 10.80
N GLY A 117 0.01 3.48 9.83
CA GLY A 117 -0.53 3.19 8.52
C GLY A 117 -2.05 3.21 8.51
N CYS A 118 -2.67 2.18 7.92
CA CYS A 118 -4.13 2.17 7.79
C CYS A 118 -4.78 1.85 9.12
N VAL A 119 -5.81 2.61 9.46
CA VAL A 119 -6.61 2.47 10.66
C VAL A 119 -8.09 2.41 10.24
N HIS A 120 -8.81 1.47 10.86
CA HIS A 120 -10.23 1.21 10.62
C HIS A 120 -10.95 1.29 11.96
N GLU A 121 -11.59 2.42 12.25
CA GLU A 121 -12.26 2.61 13.54
C GLU A 121 -13.75 2.26 13.43
N PRO A 122 -14.28 1.40 14.30
CA PRO A 122 -15.71 1.07 14.29
C PRO A 122 -16.58 2.31 14.43
N VAL A 123 -17.60 2.42 13.59
CA VAL A 123 -18.67 3.41 13.69
C VAL A 123 -19.73 2.89 14.67
N SER A 124 -20.19 3.76 15.56
CA SER A 124 -21.32 3.45 16.43
C SER A 124 -22.63 3.51 15.62
N CYS A 125 -23.41 2.44 15.70
CA CYS A 125 -24.78 2.38 15.19
C CYS A 125 -25.83 2.58 16.29
N ASP A 126 -25.44 3.11 17.45
CA ASP A 126 -26.38 3.39 18.54
C ASP A 126 -27.36 4.50 18.12
N ASP A 127 -28.64 4.17 17.98
CA ASP A 127 -29.70 5.15 17.70
C ASP A 127 -30.27 5.82 18.96
N ASN A 128 -29.70 5.50 20.14
CA ASN A 128 -30.13 5.90 21.46
C ASN A 128 -31.56 5.45 21.82
N ASN A 129 -32.10 4.46 21.11
CA ASN A 129 -33.39 3.89 21.41
C ASN A 129 -33.20 2.59 22.21
N PRO A 130 -33.59 2.53 23.51
CA PRO A 130 -33.46 1.31 24.29
C PRO A 130 -34.40 0.19 23.80
N CYS A 131 -35.25 0.48 22.83
CA CYS A 131 -36.18 -0.45 22.19
C CYS A 131 -35.66 -1.07 20.90
N THR A 132 -34.40 -0.87 20.57
CA THR A 132 -33.75 -1.46 19.40
C THR A 132 -32.51 -2.25 19.83
N ILE A 133 -32.22 -3.30 19.08
CA ILE A 133 -30.91 -3.93 19.05
C ILE A 133 -30.20 -3.35 17.82
N ASP A 134 -29.14 -2.60 18.11
CA ASP A 134 -28.35 -1.94 17.10
C ASP A 134 -27.18 -2.82 16.69
N THR A 135 -27.08 -3.05 15.39
CA THR A 135 -25.99 -3.83 14.79
C THR A 135 -25.49 -3.09 13.56
N CYS A 136 -24.24 -3.37 13.19
CA CYS A 136 -23.70 -2.87 11.94
C CYS A 136 -23.39 -4.03 10.99
N ASP A 137 -24.06 -4.04 9.85
CA ASP A 137 -23.80 -4.96 8.74
C ASP A 137 -22.80 -4.30 7.79
N LYS A 138 -21.73 -5.01 7.45
CA LYS A 138 -20.59 -4.47 6.69
C LYS A 138 -20.97 -3.86 5.33
N VAL A 139 -22.09 -4.31 4.75
CA VAL A 139 -22.57 -3.91 3.42
C VAL A 139 -23.80 -3.00 3.49
N ARG A 140 -24.68 -3.22 4.47
CA ARG A 140 -25.93 -2.47 4.62
C ARG A 140 -25.81 -1.27 5.56
N GLY A 141 -24.75 -1.19 6.36
CA GLY A 141 -24.56 -0.18 7.39
C GLY A 141 -25.35 -0.49 8.67
N CYS A 142 -25.77 0.55 9.37
CA CYS A 142 -26.51 0.42 10.62
C CYS A 142 -27.89 -0.22 10.42
N ILE A 143 -28.18 -1.21 11.26
CA ILE A 143 -29.44 -1.93 11.32
C ILE A 143 -29.95 -1.85 12.76
N HIS A 144 -31.15 -1.31 12.92
CA HIS A 144 -31.83 -1.17 14.20
C HIS A 144 -33.06 -2.08 14.20
N ILE A 145 -33.05 -3.13 15.02
CA ILE A 145 -34.14 -4.11 15.07
C ILE A 145 -34.93 -3.91 16.35
N ALA A 146 -36.23 -3.68 16.26
CA ALA A 146 -37.09 -3.51 17.43
C ALA A 146 -37.03 -4.75 18.35
N VAL A 147 -36.86 -4.52 19.65
CA VAL A 147 -36.93 -5.58 20.65
C VAL A 147 -38.37 -6.00 20.91
N SER A 148 -38.58 -7.30 21.10
CA SER A 148 -39.85 -7.82 21.62
C SER A 148 -39.80 -7.81 23.13
N CYS A 149 -40.71 -7.06 23.77
CA CYS A 149 -40.82 -7.01 25.23
C CYS A 149 -41.78 -8.05 25.81
N ASP A 150 -42.37 -8.89 24.95
CA ASP A 150 -43.29 -9.96 25.35
C ASP A 150 -42.65 -10.89 26.39
N ASP A 151 -43.18 -10.89 27.61
CA ASP A 151 -42.72 -11.77 28.69
C ASP A 151 -43.52 -13.08 28.78
N ASN A 152 -44.41 -13.31 27.82
CA ASN A 152 -45.34 -14.42 27.74
C ASN A 152 -46.35 -14.48 28.89
N ASN A 153 -46.50 -13.41 29.68
CA ASN A 153 -47.50 -13.32 30.74
C ASN A 153 -48.79 -12.67 30.20
N PRO A 154 -49.91 -13.41 30.11
CA PRO A 154 -51.15 -12.84 29.58
C PRO A 154 -51.76 -11.75 30.50
N CYS A 155 -51.32 -11.62 31.75
CA CYS A 155 -51.80 -10.61 32.70
C CYS A 155 -51.00 -9.28 32.65
N THR A 156 -50.01 -9.16 31.76
CA THR A 156 -49.24 -7.93 31.56
C THR A 156 -49.52 -7.31 30.20
N GLU A 157 -49.47 -5.98 30.17
CA GLU A 157 -49.31 -5.22 28.94
C GLU A 157 -47.83 -4.92 28.77
N ASP A 158 -47.25 -5.52 27.75
CA ASP A 158 -45.83 -5.44 27.46
C ASP A 158 -45.59 -4.36 26.40
N PHE A 159 -44.75 -3.39 26.71
CA PHE A 159 -44.43 -2.30 25.82
C PHE A 159 -42.97 -1.91 25.97
N CYS A 160 -42.46 -1.23 24.95
CA CYS A 160 -41.14 -0.64 25.04
C CYS A 160 -41.22 0.86 25.31
N SER A 161 -40.57 1.28 26.38
CA SER A 161 -40.48 2.66 26.83
C SER A 161 -39.20 3.29 26.32
N TRP A 162 -39.29 4.45 25.68
CA TRP A 162 -38.14 5.19 25.16
C TRP A 162 -37.11 5.59 26.24
N ARG A 163 -37.48 5.55 27.54
CA ARG A 163 -36.57 5.85 28.65
C ARG A 163 -35.93 4.63 29.29
N SER A 164 -36.67 3.53 29.39
CA SER A 164 -36.30 2.41 30.25
C SER A 164 -36.14 1.10 29.49
N GLY A 165 -36.43 1.07 28.19
CA GLY A 165 -36.48 -0.16 27.40
C GLY A 165 -37.76 -0.95 27.69
N CYS A 166 -37.65 -2.28 27.72
CA CYS A 166 -38.81 -3.14 27.92
C CYS A 166 -39.42 -2.98 29.31
N GLU A 167 -40.72 -2.70 29.34
CA GLU A 167 -41.54 -2.56 30.54
C GLU A 167 -42.79 -3.43 30.39
N ASN A 168 -43.12 -4.19 31.44
CA ASN A 168 -44.32 -5.01 31.49
C ASN A 168 -45.19 -4.52 32.63
N LYS A 169 -46.37 -4.01 32.31
CA LYS A 169 -47.27 -3.43 33.30
C LYS A 169 -48.42 -4.37 33.57
N LEU A 170 -48.62 -4.73 34.84
CA LEU A 170 -49.78 -5.52 35.25
C LEU A 170 -51.08 -4.79 34.91
N THR A 171 -51.79 -5.30 33.92
CA THR A 171 -53.17 -4.91 33.60
C THR A 171 -54.07 -5.89 34.33
N GLY A 172 -54.40 -5.55 35.57
CA GLY A 172 -55.03 -6.43 36.56
C GLY A 172 -55.90 -7.57 36.01
N CYS A 173 -55.41 -8.80 36.14
CA CYS A 173 -56.23 -10.01 36.19
C CYS A 173 -57.06 -9.97 37.47
N GLY A 174 -58.22 -9.31 37.44
CA GLY A 174 -59.26 -9.35 38.48
C GLY A 174 -58.82 -9.00 39.91
N LEU A 175 -59.30 -7.89 40.45
CA LEU A 175 -59.33 -7.63 41.90
C LEU A 175 -60.28 -8.59 42.66
N ASN A 176 -60.29 -9.89 42.34
CA ASN A 176 -61.05 -10.90 43.07
C ASN A 176 -60.38 -12.28 42.96
N GLU A 177 -59.96 -12.80 44.12
CA GLU A 177 -59.33 -14.12 44.34
C GLU A 177 -60.19 -15.35 43.93
N LEU A 178 -61.26 -15.18 43.13
CA LEU A 178 -62.19 -16.26 42.78
C LEU A 178 -62.47 -16.45 41.28
N LEU A 179 -61.86 -15.66 40.39
CA LEU A 179 -62.04 -15.86 38.94
C LEU A 179 -60.70 -16.15 38.26
N LYS A 180 -60.38 -17.45 38.18
CA LYS A 180 -59.40 -18.01 37.23
C LYS A 180 -59.91 -17.89 35.79
N THR A 181 -60.17 -16.68 35.31
CA THR A 181 -60.47 -16.46 33.90
C THR A 181 -59.15 -16.20 33.16
N PRO A 182 -58.83 -16.96 32.10
CA PRO A 182 -57.63 -16.71 31.32
C PRO A 182 -57.73 -15.33 30.68
N CYS A 183 -56.65 -14.55 30.80
CA CYS A 183 -56.53 -13.21 30.26
C CYS A 183 -56.57 -13.24 28.72
N LYS A 184 -57.79 -13.22 28.17
CA LYS A 184 -58.15 -12.84 26.79
C LYS A 184 -59.66 -12.97 26.48
N SER A 185 -60.53 -13.15 27.49
CA SER A 185 -61.97 -13.38 27.26
C SER A 185 -62.91 -12.20 27.50
N PHE A 186 -62.43 -11.00 27.87
CA PHE A 186 -63.34 -9.90 28.23
C PHE A 186 -63.82 -9.02 27.06
N TYR A 187 -63.37 -9.26 25.82
CA TYR A 187 -63.76 -8.43 24.66
C TYR A 187 -64.83 -9.01 23.72
N LEU A 188 -65.44 -10.17 24.00
CA LEU A 188 -66.38 -10.81 23.07
C LEU A 188 -67.81 -11.11 23.58
N PHE A 189 -68.20 -10.68 24.79
CA PHE A 189 -69.53 -11.02 25.34
C PHE A 189 -70.43 -9.83 25.72
N ASN A 190 -70.32 -8.68 25.05
CA ASN A 190 -71.27 -7.56 25.23
C ASN A 190 -71.82 -7.00 23.91
N ILE A 191 -72.28 -7.86 23.00
CA ILE A 191 -73.19 -7.44 21.92
C ILE A 191 -74.31 -8.50 21.76
N LYS A 192 -75.51 -8.08 22.20
CA LYS A 192 -76.86 -8.70 22.17
C LYS A 192 -77.32 -9.45 23.40
#